data_AF-A0A9E3T171-F1
#
_entry.id   AF-A0A9E3T171-F1
#
_cell.length_a   1.000
_cell.length_b   1.000
_cell.length_c   1.000
_cell.angle_alpha   90.00
_cell.angle_beta   90.00
_cell.angle_gamma   90.00
#
_symmetry.space_group_name_H-M   'P 1'
#
loop_
_entity.id
_entity.type
_entity.pdbx_description
1 polymer ?
#
loop_
_entity_poly.entity_id
_entity_poly.type
_entity_poly.pdbx_seq_one_letter_code
_entity_poly.pdbx_strand_id
1 'polypeptide(L)'
;MESEGILSNSEIEKKIKEKVEIWETKPAKEAEDYYYQEIFPLVVKKFHLETDVSFKEKYENLILSLGFSFEPLVLTISFIKPKQVLFLYTKDSRENLDKVIQWAGLLPSQYVAEEIEKDNPVDIYRVLKKIYVEKWNKPDKTAIDFTGGTKAMSAGMAMAGAYLKIDLIYVASEYNNKMRKPWPGTEKLKVVEDPYEVFGDLEKDKAIALFNKGDFASAYKIFSELEERVAYRDYTFYKMLSQIYSCWDNLSFNEAIEGFEKLFKILKSWKPIDKDIIGYKYEEILYKQHELIKPLKEIDLKDKNKEWEYVTNKHVYIPLLFSIYTNALRRSYEGKYDVAILLLYRILELIAQVRLASYGFSVSLPDYSKLPVGGNELLEKMNENIKPFRKRSKNFKNYSELPQSSISLFDAYVLLKAIEDKLVKDIELGLIYRKVKLRNKSIFAHGFGILMEKDFNDFHETVKKILIRFCEIERIEFEKVCKDYKFVLLE
;
A
#
# COMPACT_ATOMS: atom_id res chain seq x y z
N MET A 1 -48.31 31.08 24.80
CA MET A 1 -46.97 30.50 24.62
C MET A 1 -46.43 30.24 26.02
N GLU A 2 -46.83 29.10 26.57
CA GLU A 2 -46.34 28.64 27.88
C GLU A 2 -44.94 28.07 27.69
N SER A 3 -44.03 28.49 28.55
CA SER A 3 -42.70 27.93 28.72
C SER A 3 -42.83 26.49 29.24
N GLU A 4 -42.77 25.49 28.36
CA GLU A 4 -42.46 24.12 28.79
C GLU A 4 -41.08 24.14 29.46
N GLY A 5 -41.04 24.02 30.79
CA GLY A 5 -39.81 23.88 31.54
C GLY A 5 -39.01 22.70 31.00
N ILE A 6 -37.73 22.92 30.71
CA ILE A 6 -36.80 21.88 30.28
C ILE A 6 -36.68 20.88 31.43
N LEU A 7 -37.38 19.75 31.33
CA LEU A 7 -37.28 18.65 32.29
C LEU A 7 -35.84 18.10 32.23
N SER A 8 -35.23 17.94 33.39
CA SER A 8 -33.93 17.28 33.51
C SER A 8 -34.03 15.79 33.16
N ASN A 9 -32.91 15.18 32.78
CA ASN A 9 -32.88 13.76 32.39
C ASN A 9 -33.43 12.83 33.50
N SER A 10 -33.10 13.13 34.77
CA SER A 10 -33.59 12.38 35.93
C SER A 10 -35.10 12.52 36.15
N GLU A 11 -35.68 13.68 35.86
CA GLU A 11 -37.13 13.89 35.92
C GLU A 11 -37.87 13.14 34.81
N ILE A 12 -37.30 13.11 33.60
CA ILE A 12 -37.85 12.32 32.48
C ILE A 12 -37.80 10.83 32.81
N GLU A 13 -36.67 10.34 33.32
CA GLU A 13 -36.51 8.93 33.72
C GLU A 13 -37.50 8.52 34.81
N LYS A 14 -37.68 9.38 35.84
CA LYS A 14 -38.69 9.13 36.88
C LYS A 14 -40.11 9.06 36.30
N LYS A 15 -40.48 9.99 35.42
CA LYS A 15 -41.79 9.99 34.75
C LYS A 15 -41.99 8.76 33.89
N ILE A 16 -40.98 8.34 33.12
CA ILE A 16 -41.04 7.11 32.33
C ILE A 16 -41.33 5.92 33.24
N LYS A 17 -40.61 5.79 34.36
CA LYS A 17 -40.81 4.69 35.30
C LYS A 17 -42.24 4.64 35.86
N GLU A 18 -42.77 5.77 36.32
CA GLU A 18 -44.15 5.87 36.84
C GLU A 18 -45.19 5.49 35.77
N LYS A 19 -45.00 5.95 34.52
CA LYS A 19 -45.91 5.63 33.41
C LYS A 19 -45.81 4.17 32.98
N VAL A 20 -44.62 3.57 33.04
CA VAL A 20 -44.40 2.16 32.72
C VAL A 20 -45.11 1.23 33.71
N GLU A 21 -45.11 1.56 35.00
CA GLU A 21 -45.87 0.80 36.01
C GLU A 21 -47.37 0.77 35.69
N ILE A 22 -47.94 1.89 35.23
CA ILE A 22 -49.34 1.96 34.79
C ILE A 22 -49.55 1.16 33.50
N TRP A 23 -48.66 1.36 32.53
CA TRP A 23 -48.73 0.73 31.21
C TRP A 23 -48.78 -0.80 31.29
N GLU A 24 -47.99 -1.39 32.18
CA GLU A 24 -47.93 -2.84 32.37
C GLU A 24 -49.19 -3.48 32.97
N THR A 25 -50.11 -2.66 33.49
CA THR A 25 -51.39 -3.12 34.05
C THR A 25 -52.54 -3.06 33.05
N LYS A 26 -52.33 -2.42 31.89
CA LYS A 26 -53.38 -2.18 30.89
C LYS A 26 -53.60 -3.38 29.96
N PRO A 27 -54.84 -3.60 29.48
CA PRO A 27 -55.11 -4.55 28.39
C PRO A 27 -54.36 -4.16 27.11
N ALA A 28 -54.01 -5.14 26.26
CA ALA A 28 -53.07 -4.96 25.15
C ALA A 28 -53.33 -3.71 24.26
N LYS A 29 -54.57 -3.47 23.82
CA LYS A 29 -54.90 -2.33 22.96
C LYS A 29 -54.79 -0.99 23.69
N GLU A 30 -55.31 -0.91 24.91
CA GLU A 30 -55.18 0.29 25.74
C GLU A 30 -53.73 0.56 26.17
N ALA A 31 -52.94 -0.49 26.37
CA ALA A 31 -51.53 -0.38 26.66
C ALA A 31 -50.77 0.22 25.46
N GLU A 32 -51.11 -0.19 24.24
CA GLU A 32 -50.50 0.35 23.03
C GLU A 32 -50.82 1.85 22.85
N ASP A 33 -52.09 2.23 22.96
CA ASP A 33 -52.50 3.64 22.87
C ASP A 33 -51.84 4.49 23.97
N TYR A 34 -51.82 3.98 25.21
CA TYR A 34 -51.18 4.64 26.34
C TYR A 34 -49.68 4.82 26.14
N TYR A 35 -49.00 3.81 25.58
CA TYR A 35 -47.57 3.89 25.29
C TYR A 35 -47.26 5.07 24.37
N TYR A 36 -47.98 5.20 23.25
CA TYR A 36 -47.71 6.24 22.27
C TYR A 36 -48.15 7.63 22.75
N GLN A 37 -49.16 7.74 23.60
CA GLN A 37 -49.63 9.02 24.14
C GLN A 37 -48.74 9.52 25.30
N GLU A 38 -48.35 8.63 26.21
CA GLU A 38 -47.82 9.03 27.52
C GLU A 38 -46.34 8.68 27.72
N ILE A 39 -45.83 7.65 27.04
CA ILE A 39 -44.47 7.13 27.26
C ILE A 39 -43.54 7.50 26.11
N PHE A 40 -43.91 7.20 24.87
CA PHE A 40 -43.03 7.38 23.71
C PHE A 40 -42.53 8.82 23.53
N PRO A 41 -43.33 9.88 23.76
CA PRO A 41 -42.83 11.26 23.73
C PRO A 41 -41.71 11.51 24.75
N LEU A 42 -41.77 10.88 25.94
CA LEU A 42 -40.72 10.98 26.95
C LEU A 42 -39.48 10.20 26.52
N VAL A 43 -39.65 9.05 25.87
CA VAL A 43 -38.54 8.26 25.28
C VAL A 43 -37.79 9.09 24.25
N VAL A 44 -38.50 9.73 23.32
CA VAL A 44 -37.88 10.61 22.31
C VAL A 44 -37.09 11.74 22.98
N LYS A 45 -37.67 12.40 24.00
CA LYS A 45 -36.98 13.46 24.76
C LYS A 45 -35.72 12.94 25.45
N LYS A 46 -35.79 11.79 26.13
CA LYS A 46 -34.64 11.16 26.80
C LYS A 46 -33.54 10.80 25.79
N PHE A 47 -33.91 10.15 24.70
CA PHE A 47 -32.99 9.76 23.63
C PHE A 47 -32.21 10.96 23.08
N HIS A 48 -32.88 12.12 22.89
CA HIS A 48 -32.22 13.33 22.41
C HIS A 48 -31.24 13.93 23.43
N LEU A 49 -31.48 13.76 24.72
CA LEU A 49 -30.61 14.26 25.79
C LEU A 49 -29.37 13.38 26.00
N GLU A 50 -29.50 12.06 25.82
CA GLU A 50 -28.42 11.11 26.08
C GLU A 50 -27.58 10.75 24.85
N THR A 51 -28.10 10.97 23.64
CA THR A 51 -27.36 10.66 22.41
C THR A 51 -26.29 11.70 22.15
N ASP A 52 -25.08 11.25 21.82
CA ASP A 52 -23.95 12.11 21.48
C ASP A 52 -24.30 13.04 20.30
N VAL A 53 -24.10 14.35 20.51
CA VAL A 53 -24.40 15.40 19.54
C VAL A 53 -23.56 15.29 18.27
N SER A 54 -22.39 14.63 18.33
CA SER A 54 -21.49 14.45 17.18
C SER A 54 -22.18 13.76 15.98
N PHE A 55 -23.16 12.88 16.24
CA PHE A 55 -23.94 12.20 15.20
C PHE A 55 -24.74 13.17 14.31
N LYS A 56 -25.20 14.31 14.86
CA LYS A 56 -25.94 15.33 14.07
C LYS A 56 -25.07 16.03 13.05
N GLU A 57 -23.78 16.17 13.35
CA GLU A 57 -22.82 16.84 12.46
C GLU A 57 -22.26 15.87 11.41
N LYS A 58 -22.22 14.58 11.77
CA LYS A 58 -21.64 13.49 10.98
C LYS A 58 -22.55 13.00 9.86
N TYR A 59 -23.88 13.03 10.04
CA TYR A 59 -24.82 12.44 9.07
C TYR A 59 -25.86 13.46 8.57
N GLU A 60 -25.98 13.54 7.25
CA GLU A 60 -26.97 14.36 6.55
C GLU A 60 -28.00 13.50 5.79
N ASN A 61 -27.69 12.22 5.55
CA ASN A 61 -28.56 11.30 4.81
C ASN A 61 -28.68 9.98 5.58
N LEU A 62 -29.88 9.39 5.57
CA LEU A 62 -30.13 8.09 6.20
C LEU A 62 -30.73 7.10 5.22
N ILE A 63 -30.31 5.85 5.35
CA ILE A 63 -30.91 4.70 4.70
C ILE A 63 -31.39 3.77 5.81
N LEU A 64 -32.69 3.48 5.87
CA LEU A 64 -33.28 2.73 6.98
C LEU A 64 -34.08 1.54 6.45
N SER A 65 -33.85 0.36 7.01
CA SER A 65 -34.76 -0.77 6.84
C SER A 65 -35.90 -0.70 7.85
N LEU A 66 -37.13 -0.89 7.38
CA LEU A 66 -38.35 -0.80 8.20
C LEU A 66 -39.01 -2.17 8.32
N GLY A 67 -39.31 -2.55 9.57
CA GLY A 67 -40.04 -3.77 9.91
C GLY A 67 -41.30 -3.48 10.73
N PHE A 68 -41.62 -4.37 11.66
CA PHE A 68 -42.82 -4.24 12.52
C PHE A 68 -42.69 -3.16 13.60
N SER A 69 -41.46 -2.86 14.06
CA SER A 69 -41.20 -1.78 15.00
C SER A 69 -40.71 -0.55 14.25
N PHE A 70 -41.46 0.54 14.39
CA PHE A 70 -41.19 1.81 13.70
C PHE A 70 -40.52 2.83 14.63
N GLU A 71 -40.63 2.61 15.94
CA GLU A 71 -40.14 3.48 17.00
C GLU A 71 -38.63 3.78 16.90
N PRO A 72 -37.75 2.80 16.63
CA PRO A 72 -36.31 3.08 16.53
C PRO A 72 -35.98 4.06 15.39
N LEU A 73 -36.67 3.93 14.25
CA LEU A 73 -36.46 4.81 13.11
C LEU A 73 -36.90 6.24 13.43
N VAL A 74 -37.99 6.40 14.18
CA VAL A 74 -38.42 7.72 14.67
C VAL A 74 -37.34 8.32 15.58
N LEU A 75 -36.75 7.54 16.50
CA LEU A 75 -35.67 8.02 17.36
C LEU A 75 -34.47 8.50 16.54
N THR A 76 -33.98 7.68 15.61
CA THR A 76 -32.85 8.01 14.74
C THR A 76 -33.14 9.26 13.89
N ILE A 77 -34.26 9.30 13.18
CA ILE A 77 -34.60 10.42 12.27
C ILE A 77 -34.86 11.71 13.05
N SER A 78 -35.60 11.62 14.17
CA SER A 78 -35.94 12.80 14.97
C SER A 78 -34.69 13.43 15.60
N PHE A 79 -33.70 12.62 15.95
CA PHE A 79 -32.43 13.09 16.49
C PHE A 79 -31.50 13.65 15.40
N ILE A 80 -31.22 12.87 14.35
CA ILE A 80 -30.26 13.25 13.30
C ILE A 80 -30.77 14.39 12.43
N LYS A 81 -32.09 14.50 12.21
CA LYS A 81 -32.73 15.48 11.32
C LYS A 81 -32.12 15.47 9.89
N PRO A 82 -32.14 14.31 9.20
CA PRO A 82 -31.52 14.18 7.88
C PRO A 82 -32.20 15.05 6.81
N LYS A 83 -31.41 15.44 5.80
CA LYS A 83 -31.89 16.09 4.58
C LYS A 83 -32.63 15.12 3.67
N GLN A 84 -32.13 13.88 3.57
CA GLN A 84 -32.71 12.84 2.73
C GLN A 84 -32.77 11.50 3.46
N VAL A 85 -33.86 10.78 3.23
CA VAL A 85 -34.14 9.48 3.84
C VAL A 85 -34.55 8.46 2.79
N LEU A 86 -33.89 7.29 2.78
CA LEU A 86 -34.30 6.16 1.96
C LEU A 86 -34.86 5.07 2.88
N PHE A 87 -36.15 4.79 2.76
CA PHE A 87 -36.79 3.67 3.46
C PHE A 87 -36.82 2.43 2.57
N LEU A 88 -36.35 1.32 3.11
CA LEU A 88 -36.52 -0.01 2.55
C LEU A 88 -37.54 -0.74 3.42
N TYR A 89 -38.75 -0.93 2.92
CA TYR A 89 -39.86 -1.50 3.69
C TYR A 89 -40.40 -2.76 3.01
N THR A 90 -41.07 -3.60 3.77
CA THR A 90 -41.81 -4.75 3.24
C THR A 90 -43.28 -4.42 3.09
N LYS A 91 -44.02 -5.17 2.28
CA LYS A 91 -45.49 -5.05 2.17
C LYS A 91 -46.19 -4.98 3.53
N ASP A 92 -45.76 -5.81 4.48
CA ASP A 92 -46.35 -5.93 5.83
C ASP A 92 -46.05 -4.72 6.72
N SER A 93 -44.99 -3.95 6.43
CA SER A 93 -44.56 -2.79 7.22
C SER A 93 -45.00 -1.45 6.60
N ARG A 94 -45.87 -1.48 5.59
CA ARG A 94 -46.31 -0.26 4.89
C ARG A 94 -47.06 0.71 5.81
N GLU A 95 -47.96 0.23 6.65
CA GLU A 95 -48.68 1.11 7.61
C GLU A 95 -47.73 1.74 8.64
N ASN A 96 -46.64 1.04 8.98
CA ASN A 96 -45.62 1.57 9.87
C ASN A 96 -44.81 2.70 9.22
N LEU A 97 -44.68 2.71 7.89
CA LEU A 97 -44.01 3.80 7.17
C LEU A 97 -44.73 5.12 7.40
N ASP A 98 -46.06 5.11 7.31
CA ASP A 98 -46.90 6.28 7.57
C ASP A 98 -46.71 6.79 9.01
N LYS A 99 -46.62 5.87 9.99
CA LYS A 99 -46.33 6.22 11.39
C LYS A 99 -44.95 6.85 11.54
N VAL A 100 -43.90 6.32 10.90
CA VAL A 100 -42.55 6.94 10.96
C VAL A 100 -42.59 8.35 10.38
N ILE A 101 -43.19 8.54 9.20
CA ILE A 101 -43.25 9.84 8.52
C ILE A 101 -43.98 10.85 9.40
N GLN A 102 -45.12 10.46 9.97
CA GLN A 102 -45.92 11.32 10.83
C GLN A 102 -45.18 11.70 12.11
N TRP A 103 -44.60 10.73 12.83
CA TRP A 103 -43.89 10.98 14.09
C TRP A 103 -42.58 11.76 13.90
N ALA A 104 -41.84 11.48 12.83
CA ALA A 104 -40.59 12.16 12.53
C ALA A 104 -40.81 13.57 11.94
N GLY A 105 -42.02 13.86 11.42
CA GLY A 105 -42.36 15.11 10.77
C GLY A 105 -41.64 15.28 9.42
N LEU A 106 -41.48 14.20 8.66
CA LEU A 106 -40.80 14.24 7.36
C LEU A 106 -41.70 14.83 6.27
N LEU A 107 -41.15 15.75 5.47
CA LEU A 107 -41.81 16.24 4.27
C LEU A 107 -41.69 15.22 3.12
N PRO A 108 -42.66 15.16 2.18
CA PRO A 108 -42.57 14.28 1.01
C PRO A 108 -41.30 14.46 0.16
N SER A 109 -40.69 15.65 0.19
CA SER A 109 -39.43 15.95 -0.50
C SER A 109 -38.18 15.38 0.19
N GLN A 110 -38.29 14.96 1.46
CA GLN A 110 -37.17 14.48 2.26
C GLN A 110 -37.01 12.96 2.22
N TYR A 111 -37.93 12.20 1.64
CA TYR A 111 -37.81 10.75 1.62
C TYR A 111 -38.15 10.09 0.29
N VAL A 112 -37.53 8.94 0.09
CA VAL A 112 -37.87 7.95 -0.93
C VAL A 112 -38.16 6.65 -0.18
N ALA A 113 -39.22 5.93 -0.56
CA ALA A 113 -39.56 4.64 0.01
C ALA A 113 -39.67 3.59 -1.09
N GLU A 114 -38.94 2.49 -0.95
CA GLU A 114 -38.93 1.38 -1.92
C GLU A 114 -39.34 0.09 -1.18
N GLU A 115 -40.30 -0.62 -1.76
CA GLU A 115 -40.74 -1.91 -1.25
C GLU A 115 -39.71 -2.99 -1.64
N ILE A 116 -39.33 -3.83 -0.69
CA ILE A 116 -38.40 -4.94 -0.88
C ILE A 116 -38.99 -6.26 -0.38
N GLU A 117 -38.55 -7.36 -0.98
CA GLU A 117 -38.88 -8.70 -0.50
C GLU A 117 -38.11 -9.05 0.77
N LYS A 118 -38.84 -9.52 1.79
CA LYS A 118 -38.36 -9.77 3.15
C LYS A 118 -37.22 -10.81 3.25
N ASP A 119 -37.22 -11.78 2.34
CA ASP A 119 -36.30 -12.92 2.32
C ASP A 119 -35.31 -12.87 1.14
N ASN A 120 -35.16 -11.69 0.50
CA ASN A 120 -34.29 -11.51 -0.65
C ASN A 120 -33.33 -10.32 -0.47
N PRO A 121 -32.16 -10.53 0.16
CA PRO A 121 -31.15 -9.48 0.33
C PRO A 121 -30.65 -8.86 -0.98
N VAL A 122 -30.82 -9.52 -2.14
CA VAL A 122 -30.40 -8.97 -3.43
C VAL A 122 -31.22 -7.73 -3.82
N ASP A 123 -32.48 -7.66 -3.39
CA ASP A 123 -33.33 -6.51 -3.66
C ASP A 123 -32.85 -5.25 -2.93
N ILE A 124 -32.32 -5.40 -1.71
CA ILE A 124 -31.65 -4.31 -0.98
C ILE A 124 -30.51 -3.74 -1.84
N TYR A 125 -29.64 -4.59 -2.38
CA TYR A 125 -28.53 -4.14 -3.21
C TYR A 125 -29.00 -3.46 -4.51
N ARG A 126 -30.09 -3.96 -5.11
CA ARG A 126 -30.68 -3.35 -6.32
C ARG A 126 -31.23 -1.96 -6.03
N VAL A 127 -31.97 -1.80 -4.94
CA VAL A 127 -32.52 -0.51 -4.50
C VAL A 127 -31.40 0.47 -4.18
N LEU A 128 -30.37 0.04 -3.43
CA LEU A 128 -29.23 0.89 -3.09
C LEU A 128 -28.45 1.32 -4.33
N LYS A 129 -28.25 0.43 -5.30
CA LYS A 129 -27.65 0.79 -6.58
C LYS A 129 -28.48 1.86 -7.31
N LYS A 130 -29.78 1.63 -7.46
CA LYS A 130 -30.69 2.52 -8.18
C LYS A 130 -30.84 3.90 -7.52
N ILE A 131 -31.02 3.94 -6.20
CA ILE A 131 -31.35 5.17 -5.48
C ILE A 131 -30.11 5.83 -4.91
N TYR A 132 -29.38 5.14 -4.03
CA TYR A 132 -28.23 5.74 -3.35
C TYR A 132 -27.04 5.98 -4.32
N VAL A 133 -26.73 5.01 -5.18
CA VAL A 133 -25.59 5.13 -6.10
C VAL A 133 -25.93 5.98 -7.32
N GLU A 134 -26.96 5.61 -8.08
CA GLU A 134 -27.24 6.24 -9.37
C GLU A 134 -27.99 7.57 -9.24
N LYS A 135 -29.00 7.65 -8.35
CA LYS A 135 -29.85 8.84 -8.23
C LYS A 135 -29.30 9.88 -7.25
N TRP A 136 -28.80 9.47 -6.10
CA TRP A 136 -28.23 10.38 -5.10
C TRP A 136 -26.74 10.66 -5.34
N ASN A 137 -26.09 9.92 -6.24
CA ASN A 137 -24.66 10.03 -6.55
C ASN A 137 -23.76 9.80 -5.32
N LYS A 138 -24.10 8.81 -4.48
CA LYS A 138 -23.34 8.40 -3.29
C LYS A 138 -22.90 9.57 -2.41
N PRO A 139 -23.84 10.33 -1.82
CA PRO A 139 -23.46 11.48 -1.01
C PRO A 139 -22.65 11.05 0.21
N ASP A 140 -21.66 11.87 0.56
CA ASP A 140 -20.95 11.79 1.83
C ASP A 140 -21.92 11.97 3.02
N LYS A 141 -21.44 11.72 4.24
CA LYS A 141 -22.24 11.86 5.47
C LYS A 141 -23.55 11.06 5.43
N THR A 142 -23.48 9.83 4.94
CA THR A 142 -24.61 8.90 4.92
C THR A 142 -24.41 7.82 5.98
N ALA A 143 -25.48 7.45 6.67
CA ALA A 143 -25.50 6.27 7.53
C ALA A 143 -26.63 5.30 7.14
N ILE A 144 -26.38 4.01 7.37
CA ILE A 144 -27.37 2.95 7.30
C ILE A 144 -27.84 2.61 8.72
N ASP A 145 -29.12 2.83 9.00
CA ASP A 145 -29.79 2.30 10.18
C ASP A 145 -30.41 0.94 9.86
N PHE A 146 -29.79 -0.12 10.36
CA PHE A 146 -30.22 -1.50 10.14
C PHE A 146 -31.04 -2.08 11.31
N THR A 147 -31.51 -1.23 12.24
CA THR A 147 -32.27 -1.64 13.43
C THR A 147 -33.61 -2.28 13.07
N GLY A 148 -34.32 -1.70 12.10
CA GLY A 148 -35.62 -2.19 11.67
C GLY A 148 -35.53 -3.25 10.58
N GLY A 149 -36.56 -4.10 10.48
CA GLY A 149 -36.64 -5.16 9.47
C GLY A 149 -36.40 -6.55 10.04
N THR A 150 -36.32 -7.55 9.17
CA THR A 150 -35.96 -8.92 9.59
C THR A 150 -34.46 -9.06 9.79
N LYS A 151 -34.05 -10.16 10.43
CA LYS A 151 -32.63 -10.55 10.50
C LYS A 151 -31.96 -10.59 9.12
N ALA A 152 -32.68 -11.08 8.08
CA ALA A 152 -32.17 -11.12 6.71
C ALA A 152 -31.99 -9.71 6.12
N MET A 153 -32.96 -8.81 6.36
CA MET A 153 -32.85 -7.41 5.94
C MET A 153 -31.70 -6.70 6.65
N SER A 154 -31.62 -6.79 7.98
CA SER A 154 -30.54 -6.18 8.76
C SER A 154 -29.16 -6.68 8.32
N ALA A 155 -29.02 -7.99 8.07
CA ALA A 155 -27.77 -8.55 7.53
C ALA A 155 -27.47 -8.02 6.11
N GLY A 156 -28.47 -7.95 5.24
CA GLY A 156 -28.34 -7.37 3.90
C GLY A 156 -27.90 -5.90 3.93
N MET A 157 -28.52 -5.10 4.79
CA MET A 157 -28.17 -3.70 5.01
C MET A 157 -26.73 -3.54 5.54
N ALA A 158 -26.34 -4.34 6.53
CA ALA A 158 -24.98 -4.34 7.08
C ALA A 158 -23.94 -4.73 6.03
N MET A 159 -24.19 -5.79 5.25
CA MET A 159 -23.31 -6.22 4.15
C MET A 159 -23.20 -5.15 3.06
N ALA A 160 -24.31 -4.49 2.72
CA ALA A 160 -24.30 -3.40 1.76
C ALA A 160 -23.49 -2.21 2.26
N GLY A 161 -23.66 -1.82 3.53
CA GLY A 161 -22.90 -0.73 4.14
C GLY A 161 -21.41 -1.03 4.19
N ALA A 162 -21.02 -2.24 4.57
CA ALA A 162 -19.62 -2.67 4.54
C ALA A 162 -19.02 -2.62 3.12
N TYR A 163 -19.76 -3.10 2.11
CA TYR A 163 -19.30 -3.08 0.71
C TYR A 163 -19.21 -1.67 0.13
N LEU A 164 -20.19 -0.81 0.44
CA LEU A 164 -20.26 0.57 -0.05
C LEU A 164 -19.46 1.55 0.82
N LYS A 165 -18.86 1.08 1.92
CA LYS A 165 -18.16 1.91 2.92
C LYS A 165 -19.05 3.02 3.50
N ILE A 166 -20.27 2.66 3.88
CA ILE A 166 -21.23 3.56 4.53
C ILE A 166 -21.28 3.20 6.01
N ASP A 167 -21.27 4.22 6.87
CA ASP A 167 -21.36 4.04 8.31
C ASP A 167 -22.62 3.27 8.70
N LEU A 168 -22.45 2.29 9.57
CA LEU A 168 -23.54 1.46 10.08
C LEU A 168 -23.91 1.94 11.49
N ILE A 169 -25.19 2.26 11.68
CA ILE A 169 -25.75 2.67 12.97
C ILE A 169 -26.93 1.77 13.36
N TYR A 170 -27.19 1.67 14.66
CA TYR A 170 -28.37 0.97 15.16
C TYR A 170 -28.80 1.52 16.53
N VAL A 171 -30.06 1.31 16.89
CA VAL A 171 -30.60 1.65 18.21
C VAL A 171 -30.59 0.41 19.09
N ALA A 172 -29.68 0.38 20.06
CA ALA A 172 -29.63 -0.64 21.11
C ALA A 172 -30.68 -0.34 22.19
N SER A 173 -31.32 -1.36 22.75
CA SER A 173 -32.25 -1.21 23.87
C SER A 173 -32.35 -2.49 24.69
N GLU A 174 -32.78 -2.38 25.95
CA GLU A 174 -33.12 -3.55 26.77
C GLU A 174 -34.54 -4.03 26.42
N TYR A 175 -34.77 -5.34 26.32
CA TYR A 175 -36.07 -5.85 25.88
C TYR A 175 -37.01 -6.17 27.05
N ASN A 176 -38.23 -5.65 27.02
CA ASN A 176 -39.31 -6.01 27.95
C ASN A 176 -40.12 -7.17 27.38
N ASN A 177 -39.89 -8.38 27.89
CA ASN A 177 -40.59 -9.60 27.46
C ASN A 177 -42.11 -9.58 27.72
N LYS A 178 -42.55 -8.92 28.80
CA LYS A 178 -43.96 -8.86 29.20
C LYS A 178 -44.76 -8.04 28.19
N MET A 179 -44.22 -6.92 27.77
CA MET A 179 -44.87 -5.99 26.84
C MET A 179 -44.45 -6.20 25.38
N ARG A 180 -43.50 -7.11 25.12
CA ARG A 180 -42.93 -7.41 23.80
C ARG A 180 -42.41 -6.16 23.05
N LYS A 181 -41.87 -5.20 23.81
CA LYS A 181 -41.31 -3.93 23.34
C LYS A 181 -40.02 -3.62 24.11
N PRO A 182 -39.19 -2.67 23.65
CA PRO A 182 -38.08 -2.16 24.44
C PRO A 182 -38.53 -1.63 25.81
N TRP A 183 -37.66 -1.74 26.81
CA TRP A 183 -37.80 -1.02 28.08
C TRP A 183 -37.69 0.47 27.79
N PRO A 184 -38.74 1.25 28.06
CA PRO A 184 -38.79 2.63 27.60
C PRO A 184 -37.70 3.48 28.27
N GLY A 185 -36.95 4.24 27.48
CA GLY A 185 -35.87 5.09 27.96
C GLY A 185 -34.53 4.38 28.11
N THR A 186 -34.37 3.16 27.58
CA THR A 186 -33.08 2.44 27.51
C THR A 186 -32.43 2.51 26.13
N GLU A 187 -33.10 3.13 25.16
CA GLU A 187 -32.68 3.24 23.77
C GLU A 187 -31.43 4.09 23.63
N LYS A 188 -30.42 3.59 22.91
CA LYS A 188 -29.15 4.29 22.64
C LYS A 188 -28.73 4.11 21.19
N LEU A 189 -28.41 5.21 20.52
CA LEU A 189 -27.79 5.15 19.19
C LEU A 189 -26.35 4.64 19.31
N LYS A 190 -25.99 3.69 18.47
CA LYS A 190 -24.66 3.07 18.42
C LYS A 190 -24.16 3.04 16.97
N VAL A 191 -22.85 3.17 16.81
CA VAL A 191 -22.14 2.91 15.55
C VAL A 191 -21.57 1.50 15.61
N VAL A 192 -21.56 0.78 14.49
CA VAL A 192 -20.74 -0.43 14.35
C VAL A 192 -19.33 0.03 14.03
N GLU A 193 -18.40 -0.22 14.96
CA GLU A 193 -16.98 0.07 14.78
C GLU A 193 -16.43 -0.65 13.54
N ASP A 194 -15.50 -0.01 12.82
CA ASP A 194 -14.88 -0.63 11.64
C ASP A 194 -14.14 -1.90 12.10
N PRO A 195 -14.41 -3.09 11.54
CA PRO A 195 -13.67 -4.30 11.87
C PRO A 195 -12.15 -4.14 11.76
N TYR A 196 -11.64 -3.17 10.98
CA TYR A 196 -10.22 -2.84 10.93
C TYR A 196 -9.62 -2.39 12.27
N GLU A 197 -10.42 -1.88 13.22
CA GLU A 197 -9.95 -1.62 14.60
C GLU A 197 -9.50 -2.90 15.31
N VAL A 198 -10.04 -4.05 14.91
CA VAL A 198 -9.71 -5.37 15.47
C VAL A 198 -8.85 -6.21 14.52
N PHE A 199 -9.07 -6.09 13.20
CA PHE A 199 -8.41 -6.92 12.20
C PHE A 199 -7.21 -6.24 11.54
N GLY A 200 -6.99 -4.93 11.71
CA GLY A 200 -5.90 -4.21 11.04
C GLY A 200 -4.51 -4.81 11.25
N ASP A 201 -4.32 -5.60 12.31
CA ASP A 201 -3.14 -6.43 12.52
C ASP A 201 -2.92 -7.48 11.42
N LEU A 202 -3.97 -8.10 10.88
CA LEU A 202 -3.88 -9.06 9.77
C LEU A 202 -3.44 -8.37 8.46
N GLU A 203 -4.03 -7.21 8.14
CA GLU A 203 -3.60 -6.42 6.98
C GLU A 203 -2.17 -5.91 7.14
N LYS A 204 -1.80 -5.47 8.34
CA LYS A 204 -0.43 -5.09 8.70
C LYS A 204 0.53 -6.26 8.49
N ASP A 205 0.24 -7.44 9.05
CA ASP A 205 1.07 -8.64 8.91
C ASP A 205 1.24 -9.05 7.45
N LYS A 206 0.16 -8.97 6.67
CA LYS A 206 0.20 -9.21 5.22
C LYS A 206 1.09 -8.18 4.51
N ALA A 207 0.99 -6.90 4.86
CA ALA A 207 1.81 -5.84 4.28
C ALA A 207 3.29 -5.98 4.65
N ILE A 208 3.60 -6.34 5.90
CA ILE A 208 4.96 -6.68 6.38
C ILE A 208 5.51 -7.88 5.59
N ALA A 209 4.72 -8.93 5.42
CA ALA A 209 5.13 -10.11 4.65
C ALA A 209 5.42 -9.79 3.17
N LEU A 210 4.64 -8.89 2.56
CA LEU A 210 4.89 -8.40 1.20
C LEU A 210 6.16 -7.54 1.12
N PHE A 211 6.34 -6.62 2.07
CA PHE A 211 7.53 -5.79 2.19
C PHE A 211 8.80 -6.65 2.32
N ASN A 212 8.79 -7.63 3.21
CA ASN A 212 9.92 -8.53 3.46
C ASN A 212 10.24 -9.45 2.26
N LYS A 213 9.29 -9.62 1.33
CA LYS A 213 9.49 -10.33 0.06
C LYS A 213 9.96 -9.42 -1.08
N GLY A 214 10.09 -8.10 -0.86
CA GLY A 214 10.47 -7.13 -1.88
C GLY A 214 9.31 -6.54 -2.68
N ASP A 215 8.05 -6.89 -2.38
CA ASP A 215 6.88 -6.29 -3.02
C ASP A 215 6.47 -5.00 -2.29
N PHE A 216 7.35 -4.01 -2.39
CA PHE A 216 7.19 -2.72 -1.73
C PHE A 216 5.99 -1.92 -2.26
N ALA A 217 5.62 -2.10 -3.54
CA ALA A 217 4.49 -1.41 -4.14
C ALA A 217 3.15 -1.90 -3.57
N SER A 218 3.00 -3.22 -3.37
CA SER A 218 1.80 -3.77 -2.73
C SER A 218 1.76 -3.44 -1.24
N ALA A 219 2.90 -3.51 -0.54
CA ALA A 219 3.00 -3.11 0.87
C ALA A 219 2.59 -1.65 1.07
N TYR A 220 3.10 -0.73 0.23
CA TYR A 220 2.75 0.69 0.25
C TYR A 220 1.23 0.93 0.17
N LYS A 221 0.53 0.22 -0.74
CA LYS A 221 -0.92 0.35 -0.90
C LYS A 221 -1.67 -0.02 0.37
N ILE A 222 -1.36 -1.19 0.94
CA ILE A 222 -2.03 -1.65 2.17
C ILE A 222 -1.75 -0.70 3.33
N PHE A 223 -0.49 -0.27 3.51
CA PHE A 223 -0.16 0.69 4.58
C PHE A 223 -0.80 2.07 4.37
N SER A 224 -1.02 2.49 3.12
CA SER A 224 -1.77 3.72 2.83
C SER A 224 -3.24 3.59 3.25
N GLU A 225 -3.89 2.46 2.93
CA GLU A 225 -5.27 2.19 3.34
C GLU A 225 -5.40 2.11 4.88
N LEU A 226 -4.42 1.50 5.55
CA LEU A 226 -4.38 1.41 7.02
C LEU A 226 -4.19 2.79 7.67
N GLU A 227 -3.29 3.62 7.14
CA GLU A 227 -3.05 4.98 7.64
C GLU A 227 -4.29 5.89 7.47
N GLU A 228 -5.02 5.76 6.37
CA GLU A 228 -6.25 6.54 6.13
C GLU A 228 -7.37 6.20 7.11
N ARG A 229 -7.47 4.92 7.52
CA ARG A 229 -8.53 4.45 8.41
C ARG A 229 -8.18 4.57 9.89
N VAL A 230 -6.91 4.35 10.23
CA VAL A 230 -6.44 4.33 11.62
C VAL A 230 -5.27 5.30 11.73
N ALA A 231 -5.44 6.32 12.56
CA ALA A 231 -4.43 7.34 12.83
C ALA A 231 -3.29 6.78 13.71
N TYR A 232 -2.50 5.85 13.17
CA TYR A 232 -1.38 5.20 13.84
C TYR A 232 -0.07 5.46 13.09
N ARG A 233 0.90 6.10 13.78
CA ARG A 233 2.14 6.62 13.17
C ARG A 233 3.02 5.54 12.55
N ASP A 234 2.96 4.31 13.05
CA ASP A 234 3.72 3.20 12.48
C ASP A 234 3.26 2.90 11.04
N TYR A 235 1.97 3.06 10.72
CA TYR A 235 1.49 2.90 9.34
C TYR A 235 2.08 3.96 8.40
N THR A 236 2.20 5.20 8.86
CA THR A 236 2.92 6.25 8.13
C THR A 236 4.39 5.85 7.91
N PHE A 237 5.09 5.36 8.95
CA PHE A 237 6.47 4.87 8.84
C PHE A 237 6.59 3.75 7.79
N TYR A 238 5.77 2.70 7.90
CA TYR A 238 5.80 1.56 6.99
C TYR A 238 5.47 1.96 5.55
N LYS A 239 4.47 2.81 5.36
CA LYS A 239 4.11 3.38 4.05
C LYS A 239 5.30 4.11 3.44
N MET A 240 5.90 5.04 4.17
CA MET A 240 7.04 5.82 3.67
C MET A 240 8.23 4.94 3.33
N LEU A 241 8.58 3.99 4.21
CA LEU A 241 9.70 3.09 3.97
C LEU A 241 9.45 2.18 2.75
N SER A 242 8.22 1.68 2.58
CA SER A 242 7.81 0.93 1.40
C SER A 242 8.04 1.76 0.13
N GLN A 243 7.63 3.03 0.12
CA GLN A 243 7.86 3.91 -1.03
C GLN A 243 9.35 4.15 -1.30
N ILE A 244 10.14 4.41 -0.27
CA ILE A 244 11.58 4.65 -0.39
C ILE A 244 12.29 3.46 -1.04
N TYR A 245 12.04 2.25 -0.53
CA TYR A 245 12.64 1.03 -1.07
C TYR A 245 12.10 0.68 -2.45
N SER A 246 10.83 0.96 -2.75
CA SER A 246 10.31 0.86 -4.11
C SER A 246 11.05 1.78 -5.09
N CYS A 247 11.27 3.05 -4.72
CA CYS A 247 12.01 4.00 -5.55
C CYS A 247 13.47 3.58 -5.74
N TRP A 248 14.16 3.21 -4.66
CA TRP A 248 15.55 2.76 -4.75
C TRP A 248 15.67 1.50 -5.61
N ASP A 249 14.77 0.53 -5.43
CA ASP A 249 14.80 -0.70 -6.23
C ASP A 249 14.47 -0.46 -7.71
N ASN A 250 13.70 0.58 -8.04
CA ASN A 250 13.49 1.03 -9.42
C ASN A 250 14.59 1.96 -9.96
N LEU A 251 15.68 2.18 -9.20
CA LEU A 251 16.79 3.09 -9.52
C LEU A 251 16.36 4.57 -9.63
N SER A 252 15.21 4.91 -9.05
CA SER A 252 14.71 6.28 -8.84
C SER A 252 15.37 6.87 -7.59
N PHE A 253 16.68 7.16 -7.69
CA PHE A 253 17.50 7.56 -6.55
C PHE A 253 17.07 8.91 -5.95
N ASN A 254 16.66 9.87 -6.78
CA ASN A 254 16.19 11.18 -6.31
C ASN A 254 15.00 11.03 -5.36
N GLU A 255 13.99 10.29 -5.81
CA GLU A 255 12.76 10.04 -5.05
C GLU A 255 13.03 9.24 -3.77
N ALA A 256 13.95 8.25 -3.84
CA ALA A 256 14.35 7.48 -2.67
C ALA A 256 15.06 8.36 -1.61
N ILE A 257 16.01 9.20 -2.03
CA ILE A 257 16.78 10.09 -1.15
C ILE A 257 15.87 11.14 -0.52
N GLU A 258 15.01 11.80 -1.31
CA GLU A 258 14.02 12.73 -0.78
C GLU A 258 13.04 12.05 0.19
N GLY A 259 12.67 10.80 -0.09
CA GLY A 259 11.84 10.00 0.79
C GLY A 259 12.50 9.76 2.14
N PHE A 260 13.78 9.39 2.17
CA PHE A 260 14.57 9.28 3.41
C PHE A 260 14.63 10.60 4.18
N GLU A 261 14.94 11.71 3.51
CA GLU A 261 15.02 13.04 4.12
C GLU A 261 13.68 13.43 4.78
N LYS A 262 12.56 13.16 4.11
CA LYS A 262 11.20 13.36 4.66
C LYS A 262 10.94 12.44 5.85
N LEU A 263 11.32 11.16 5.76
CA LEU A 263 11.13 10.19 6.83
C LEU A 263 11.87 10.61 8.10
N PHE A 264 13.15 11.01 7.98
CA PHE A 264 13.94 11.46 9.13
C PHE A 264 13.37 12.72 9.78
N LYS A 265 12.87 13.66 8.98
CA LYS A 265 12.20 14.86 9.51
C LYS A 265 10.97 14.50 10.35
N ILE A 266 10.17 13.55 9.87
CA ILE A 266 8.95 13.08 10.54
C ILE A 266 9.29 12.31 11.82
N LEU A 267 10.22 11.34 11.75
CA LEU A 267 10.68 10.59 12.93
C LEU A 267 11.24 11.53 14.02
N LYS A 268 12.01 12.55 13.63
CA LYS A 268 12.51 13.58 14.54
C LYS A 268 11.38 14.39 15.19
N SER A 269 10.33 14.73 14.44
CA SER A 269 9.17 15.46 14.98
C SER A 269 8.33 14.65 15.95
N TRP A 270 8.26 13.33 15.77
CA TRP A 270 7.47 12.45 16.63
C TRP A 270 8.18 12.10 17.94
N LYS A 271 9.51 12.12 17.96
CA LYS A 271 10.35 11.61 19.07
C LYS A 271 10.04 12.23 20.44
N PRO A 272 9.67 13.52 20.55
CA PRO A 272 9.25 14.11 21.81
C PRO A 272 7.85 13.68 22.29
N ILE A 273 6.98 13.24 21.37
CA ILE A 273 5.56 12.98 21.59
C ILE A 273 5.31 11.49 21.86
N ASP A 274 6.04 10.64 21.15
CA ASP A 274 5.81 9.21 21.10
C ASP A 274 7.15 8.49 20.95
N LYS A 275 7.53 7.74 21.98
CA LYS A 275 8.86 7.12 22.08
C LYS A 275 8.87 5.67 21.60
N ASP A 276 7.69 5.08 21.39
CA ASP A 276 7.53 3.65 21.14
C ASP A 276 7.30 3.33 19.65
N ILE A 277 7.38 4.35 18.77
CA ILE A 277 7.32 4.19 17.31
C ILE A 277 8.37 3.20 16.82
N ILE A 278 7.92 2.21 16.06
CA ILE A 278 8.75 1.12 15.56
C ILE A 278 9.93 1.63 14.71
N GLY A 279 9.73 2.75 14.02
CA GLY A 279 10.73 3.37 13.15
C GLY A 279 12.04 3.72 13.84
N TYR A 280 12.04 3.96 15.16
CA TYR A 280 13.28 4.22 15.90
C TYR A 280 14.21 3.02 15.99
N LYS A 281 13.68 1.78 15.91
CA LYS A 281 14.50 0.56 15.84
C LYS A 281 15.37 0.54 14.58
N TYR A 282 14.91 1.17 13.49
CA TYR A 282 15.58 1.17 12.19
C TYR A 282 16.39 2.45 11.92
N GLU A 283 16.33 3.45 12.80
CA GLU A 283 16.87 4.80 12.54
C GLU A 283 18.36 4.78 12.10
N GLU A 284 19.20 4.02 12.81
CA GLU A 284 20.64 3.93 12.52
C GLU A 284 20.92 3.32 11.13
N ILE A 285 20.29 2.18 10.82
CA ILE A 285 20.52 1.49 9.55
C ILE A 285 19.92 2.26 8.37
N LEU A 286 18.78 2.92 8.55
CA LEU A 286 18.18 3.76 7.52
C LEU A 286 19.03 5.00 7.24
N TYR A 287 19.60 5.64 8.28
CA TYR A 287 20.53 6.76 8.09
C TYR A 287 21.78 6.31 7.32
N LYS A 288 22.33 5.16 7.69
CA LYS A 288 23.48 4.57 6.98
C LYS A 288 23.16 4.32 5.51
N GLN A 289 22.02 3.70 5.22
CA GLN A 289 21.55 3.44 3.85
C GLN A 289 21.34 4.72 3.05
N HIS A 290 20.75 5.76 3.65
CA HIS A 290 20.61 7.06 3.04
C HIS A 290 21.98 7.64 2.63
N GLU A 291 22.96 7.66 3.54
CA GLU A 291 24.29 8.20 3.23
C GLU A 291 25.02 7.37 2.15
N LEU A 292 24.74 6.07 2.03
CA LEU A 292 25.29 5.22 0.96
C LEU A 292 24.81 5.62 -0.43
N ILE A 293 23.55 6.04 -0.58
CA ILE A 293 22.97 6.40 -1.89
C ILE A 293 22.91 7.90 -2.15
N LYS A 294 23.09 8.73 -1.12
CA LYS A 294 23.08 10.19 -1.23
C LYS A 294 23.98 10.76 -2.34
N PRO A 295 25.17 10.20 -2.65
CA PRO A 295 25.95 10.65 -3.80
C PRO A 295 25.27 10.47 -5.17
N LEU A 296 24.21 9.66 -5.25
CA LEU A 296 23.40 9.46 -6.46
C LEU A 296 22.27 10.49 -6.58
N LYS A 297 22.19 11.47 -5.67
CA LYS A 297 21.26 12.59 -5.82
C LYS A 297 21.60 13.33 -7.12
N GLU A 298 20.58 13.66 -7.89
CA GLU A 298 20.62 14.32 -9.18
C GLU A 298 21.27 13.51 -10.33
N ILE A 299 21.51 12.21 -10.12
CA ILE A 299 21.93 11.35 -11.22
C ILE A 299 20.81 11.29 -12.28
N ASP A 300 21.19 11.46 -13.54
CA ASP A 300 20.29 11.34 -14.69
C ASP A 300 20.73 10.17 -15.57
N LEU A 301 20.27 8.98 -15.20
CA LEU A 301 20.57 7.75 -15.93
C LEU A 301 19.94 7.71 -17.34
N LYS A 302 19.12 8.70 -17.72
CA LYS A 302 18.56 8.81 -19.07
C LYS A 302 19.49 9.61 -20.00
N ASP A 303 20.34 10.48 -19.47
CA ASP A 303 21.30 11.26 -20.25
C ASP A 303 22.58 10.46 -20.52
N LYS A 304 22.71 9.97 -21.75
CA LYS A 304 23.87 9.18 -22.20
C LYS A 304 25.18 9.96 -22.18
N ASN A 305 25.14 11.30 -22.21
CA ASN A 305 26.34 12.13 -22.25
C ASN A 305 27.08 12.15 -20.90
N LYS A 306 26.40 11.77 -19.81
CA LYS A 306 26.96 11.76 -18.46
C LYS A 306 27.68 10.46 -18.10
N GLU A 307 27.73 9.47 -18.99
CA GLU A 307 28.40 8.18 -18.74
C GLU A 307 29.83 8.38 -18.21
N TRP A 308 30.60 9.28 -18.83
CA TRP A 308 31.99 9.55 -18.44
C TRP A 308 32.12 10.07 -17.01
N GLU A 309 31.23 10.97 -16.59
CA GLU A 309 31.18 11.50 -15.23
C GLU A 309 30.92 10.36 -14.22
N TYR A 310 30.00 9.46 -14.56
CA TYR A 310 29.60 8.37 -13.66
C TYR A 310 30.70 7.34 -13.46
N VAL A 311 31.43 6.98 -14.52
CA VAL A 311 32.46 5.92 -14.46
C VAL A 311 33.81 6.43 -13.93
N THR A 312 34.02 7.75 -13.89
CA THR A 312 35.24 8.37 -13.33
C THR A 312 35.04 8.85 -11.89
N ASN A 313 33.80 9.06 -11.45
CA ASN A 313 33.51 9.47 -10.07
C ASN A 313 33.23 8.27 -9.15
N LYS A 314 34.18 7.98 -8.26
CA LYS A 314 34.09 6.90 -7.26
C LYS A 314 32.89 7.00 -6.33
N HIS A 315 32.47 8.22 -6.00
CA HIS A 315 31.30 8.45 -5.17
C HIS A 315 30.00 8.10 -5.91
N VAL A 316 30.01 8.01 -7.24
CA VAL A 316 28.84 7.65 -8.06
C VAL A 316 28.85 6.16 -8.42
N TYR A 317 29.93 5.66 -9.03
CA TYR A 317 29.91 4.28 -9.52
C TYR A 317 29.83 3.24 -8.39
N ILE A 318 30.37 3.49 -7.19
CA ILE A 318 30.27 2.53 -6.08
C ILE A 318 28.81 2.37 -5.64
N PRO A 319 28.09 3.43 -5.26
CA PRO A 319 26.69 3.28 -4.88
C PRO A 319 25.80 2.71 -5.97
N LEU A 320 26.04 3.09 -7.23
CA LEU A 320 25.29 2.55 -8.36
C LEU A 320 25.54 1.05 -8.52
N LEU A 321 26.80 0.62 -8.49
CA LEU A 321 27.21 -0.78 -8.63
C LEU A 321 26.58 -1.66 -7.54
N PHE A 322 26.66 -1.26 -6.28
CA PHE A 322 26.10 -2.03 -5.16
C PHE A 322 24.56 -1.97 -5.11
N SER A 323 23.93 -0.88 -5.55
CA SER A 323 22.47 -0.81 -5.71
C SER A 323 21.98 -1.80 -6.77
N ILE A 324 22.66 -1.88 -7.92
CA ILE A 324 22.33 -2.85 -8.99
C ILE A 324 22.61 -4.28 -8.52
N TYR A 325 23.71 -4.52 -7.82
CA TYR A 325 24.07 -5.84 -7.30
C TYR A 325 23.03 -6.38 -6.31
N THR A 326 22.66 -5.60 -5.30
CA THR A 326 21.65 -6.07 -4.33
C THR A 326 20.26 -6.16 -4.94
N ASN A 327 19.94 -5.35 -5.95
CA ASN A 327 18.73 -5.52 -6.74
C ASN A 327 18.73 -6.87 -7.49
N ALA A 328 19.83 -7.24 -8.14
CA ALA A 328 19.94 -8.55 -8.79
C ALA A 328 19.67 -9.71 -7.82
N LEU A 329 20.19 -9.62 -6.59
CA LEU A 329 19.92 -10.61 -5.54
C LEU A 329 18.44 -10.67 -5.16
N ARG A 330 17.78 -9.50 -5.02
CA ARG A 330 16.34 -9.43 -4.72
C ARG A 330 15.49 -10.02 -5.85
N ARG A 331 15.79 -9.68 -7.12
CA ARG A 331 15.09 -10.26 -8.29
C ARG A 331 15.24 -11.78 -8.35
N SER A 332 16.41 -12.31 -7.98
CA SER A 332 16.60 -13.77 -7.85
C SER A 332 15.75 -14.37 -6.73
N TYR A 333 15.67 -13.73 -5.57
CA TYR A 333 14.83 -14.19 -4.46
C TYR A 333 13.34 -14.22 -4.83
N GLU A 334 12.90 -13.30 -5.69
CA GLU A 334 11.55 -13.30 -6.28
C GLU A 334 11.34 -14.34 -7.41
N GLY A 335 12.37 -15.13 -7.76
CA GLY A 335 12.31 -16.09 -8.87
C GLY A 335 12.40 -15.47 -10.28
N LYS A 336 12.75 -14.18 -10.39
CA LYS A 336 12.88 -13.44 -11.66
C LYS A 336 14.31 -13.52 -12.20
N TYR A 337 14.77 -14.73 -12.52
CA TYR A 337 16.16 -15.01 -12.86
C TYR A 337 16.68 -14.29 -14.11
N ASP A 338 15.88 -14.16 -15.17
CA ASP A 338 16.30 -13.41 -16.36
C ASP A 338 16.64 -11.95 -16.04
N VAL A 339 15.78 -11.28 -15.27
CA VAL A 339 16.00 -9.87 -14.86
C VAL A 339 17.21 -9.77 -13.94
N ALA A 340 17.36 -10.70 -13.00
CA ALA A 340 18.52 -10.77 -12.13
C ALA A 340 19.83 -10.90 -12.93
N ILE A 341 19.85 -11.75 -13.95
CA ILE A 341 21.01 -11.95 -14.83
C ILE A 341 21.30 -10.70 -15.67
N LEU A 342 20.29 -9.96 -16.14
CA LEU A 342 20.50 -8.69 -16.83
C LEU A 342 21.19 -7.65 -15.93
N LEU A 343 20.79 -7.57 -14.66
CA LEU A 343 21.43 -6.69 -13.67
C LEU A 343 22.89 -7.13 -13.39
N LEU A 344 23.14 -8.44 -13.25
CA LEU A 344 24.50 -8.98 -13.11
C LEU A 344 25.37 -8.72 -14.34
N TYR A 345 24.80 -8.80 -15.54
CA TYR A 345 25.48 -8.45 -16.79
C TYR A 345 25.87 -6.97 -16.79
N ARG A 346 24.96 -6.08 -16.35
CA ARG A 346 25.23 -4.63 -16.24
C ARG A 346 26.37 -4.32 -15.26
N ILE A 347 26.50 -5.09 -14.19
CA ILE A 347 27.62 -4.98 -13.23
C ILE A 347 28.95 -5.29 -13.90
N LEU A 348 29.02 -6.35 -14.73
CA LEU A 348 30.25 -6.66 -15.46
C LEU A 348 30.65 -5.54 -16.42
N GLU A 349 29.67 -4.94 -17.09
CA GLU A 349 29.90 -3.78 -17.97
C GLU A 349 30.42 -2.58 -17.17
N LEU A 350 29.73 -2.22 -16.09
CA LEU A 350 30.11 -1.06 -15.27
C LEU A 350 31.51 -1.23 -14.68
N ILE A 351 31.87 -2.43 -14.21
CA ILE A 351 33.24 -2.72 -13.74
C ILE A 351 34.26 -2.48 -14.86
N ALA A 352 34.03 -3.01 -16.07
CA ALA A 352 34.96 -2.84 -17.17
C ALA A 352 35.08 -1.37 -17.62
N GLN A 353 33.95 -0.66 -17.64
CA GLN A 353 33.90 0.78 -17.93
C GLN A 353 34.74 1.58 -16.93
N VAL A 354 34.56 1.35 -15.62
CA VAL A 354 35.34 2.03 -14.57
C VAL A 354 36.83 1.69 -14.69
N ARG A 355 37.18 0.42 -14.91
CA ARG A 355 38.59 0.03 -15.07
C ARG A 355 39.24 0.70 -16.28
N LEU A 356 38.58 0.70 -17.44
CA LEU A 356 39.11 1.37 -18.64
C LEU A 356 39.16 2.89 -18.47
N ALA A 357 38.16 3.49 -17.84
CA ALA A 357 38.14 4.92 -17.54
C ALA A 357 39.30 5.35 -16.61
N SER A 358 39.80 4.45 -15.75
CA SER A 358 41.01 4.71 -14.94
C SER A 358 42.28 4.90 -15.77
N TYR A 359 42.28 4.48 -17.04
CA TYR A 359 43.33 4.76 -18.04
C TYR A 359 42.98 5.94 -18.95
N GLY A 360 41.88 6.67 -18.69
CA GLY A 360 41.39 7.72 -19.57
C GLY A 360 40.68 7.21 -20.83
N PHE A 361 40.33 5.91 -20.89
CA PHE A 361 39.68 5.30 -22.07
C PHE A 361 38.17 5.22 -21.89
N SER A 362 37.40 5.78 -22.84
CA SER A 362 35.94 5.66 -22.89
C SER A 362 35.50 4.50 -23.78
N VAL A 363 34.55 3.69 -23.32
CA VAL A 363 33.99 2.59 -24.12
C VAL A 363 33.01 3.04 -25.19
N SER A 364 32.41 4.22 -25.02
CA SER A 364 31.44 4.82 -25.95
C SER A 364 32.12 5.73 -26.98
N LEU A 365 33.33 6.23 -26.67
CA LEU A 365 34.18 7.01 -27.56
C LEU A 365 35.64 6.52 -27.45
N PRO A 366 35.98 5.39 -28.11
CA PRO A 366 37.29 4.76 -27.98
C PRO A 366 38.45 5.65 -28.44
N ASP A 367 39.37 5.96 -27.53
CA ASP A 367 40.66 6.60 -27.84
C ASP A 367 41.80 5.74 -27.30
N TYR A 368 42.36 4.92 -28.18
CA TYR A 368 43.42 3.97 -27.84
C TYR A 368 44.75 4.63 -27.48
N SER A 369 44.95 5.92 -27.80
CA SER A 369 46.16 6.66 -27.41
C SER A 369 46.29 6.86 -25.89
N LYS A 370 45.18 6.68 -25.16
CA LYS A 370 45.12 6.78 -23.70
C LYS A 370 45.63 5.53 -22.98
N LEU A 371 45.70 4.41 -23.68
CA LEU A 371 46.09 3.13 -23.10
C LEU A 371 47.63 3.00 -23.01
N PRO A 372 48.14 2.20 -22.06
CA PRO A 372 49.58 2.06 -21.86
C PRO A 372 50.31 1.23 -22.93
N VAL A 373 49.56 0.69 -23.91
CA VAL A 373 50.07 -0.19 -24.98
C VAL A 373 49.76 0.45 -26.33
N GLY A 374 50.73 0.50 -27.24
CA GLY A 374 50.56 1.09 -28.56
C GLY A 374 49.55 0.32 -29.43
N GLY A 375 48.85 0.99 -30.33
CA GLY A 375 47.70 0.43 -31.06
C GLY A 375 47.98 -0.88 -31.83
N ASN A 376 49.14 -1.01 -32.47
CA ASN A 376 49.52 -2.23 -33.20
C ASN A 376 49.76 -3.41 -32.23
N GLU A 377 50.55 -3.20 -31.18
CA GLU A 377 50.80 -4.20 -30.14
C GLU A 377 49.50 -4.60 -29.44
N LEU A 378 48.62 -3.62 -29.19
CA LEU A 378 47.32 -3.86 -28.58
C LEU A 378 46.45 -4.78 -29.45
N LEU A 379 46.38 -4.51 -30.75
CA LEU A 379 45.63 -5.34 -31.70
C LEU A 379 46.17 -6.77 -31.76
N GLU A 380 47.50 -6.94 -31.73
CA GLU A 380 48.16 -8.24 -31.66
C GLU A 380 47.76 -8.98 -30.38
N LYS A 381 47.94 -8.35 -29.20
CA LYS A 381 47.57 -8.92 -27.90
C LYS A 381 46.09 -9.27 -27.82
N MET A 382 45.20 -8.42 -28.33
CA MET A 382 43.76 -8.72 -28.39
C MET A 382 43.50 -9.97 -29.25
N ASN A 383 44.11 -10.07 -30.43
CA ASN A 383 43.99 -11.23 -31.32
C ASN A 383 44.56 -12.52 -30.71
N GLU A 384 45.66 -12.42 -29.96
CA GLU A 384 46.22 -13.55 -29.20
C GLU A 384 45.26 -14.03 -28.11
N ASN A 385 44.70 -13.09 -27.33
CA ASN A 385 43.74 -13.38 -26.27
C ASN A 385 42.47 -14.07 -26.78
N ILE A 386 42.04 -13.81 -28.03
CA ILE A 386 40.86 -14.45 -28.62
C ILE A 386 41.15 -15.75 -29.39
N LYS A 387 42.42 -16.07 -29.65
CA LYS A 387 42.85 -17.27 -30.40
C LYS A 387 42.22 -18.58 -29.90
N PRO A 388 42.03 -18.82 -28.58
CA PRO A 388 41.36 -20.03 -28.09
C PRO A 388 39.89 -20.15 -28.53
N PHE A 389 39.16 -19.04 -28.70
CA PHE A 389 37.76 -19.05 -29.12
C PHE A 389 37.60 -19.36 -30.60
N ARG A 390 38.55 -18.90 -31.42
CA ARG A 390 38.60 -19.21 -32.87
C ARG A 390 38.67 -20.70 -33.14
N LYS A 391 39.47 -21.43 -32.36
CA LYS A 391 39.59 -22.90 -32.49
C LYS A 391 38.26 -23.62 -32.23
N ARG A 392 37.35 -23.01 -31.47
CA ARG A 392 36.08 -23.60 -31.02
C ARG A 392 34.86 -23.09 -31.79
N SER A 393 34.98 -22.02 -32.58
CA SER A 393 33.86 -21.42 -33.32
C SER A 393 34.35 -20.77 -34.62
N LYS A 394 33.92 -21.31 -35.77
CA LYS A 394 34.25 -20.75 -37.10
C LYS A 394 33.74 -19.33 -37.30
N ASN A 395 32.76 -18.89 -36.51
CA ASN A 395 32.19 -17.54 -36.58
C ASN A 395 33.02 -16.49 -35.81
N PHE A 396 34.03 -16.92 -35.03
CA PHE A 396 34.90 -16.00 -34.31
C PHE A 396 36.04 -15.55 -35.23
N LYS A 397 36.03 -14.28 -35.66
CA LYS A 397 37.04 -13.70 -36.56
C LYS A 397 38.10 -12.95 -35.75
N ASN A 398 39.28 -12.75 -36.34
CA ASN A 398 40.25 -11.79 -35.81
C ASN A 398 39.70 -10.37 -35.92
N TYR A 399 40.15 -9.50 -35.01
CA TYR A 399 40.03 -8.07 -35.20
C TYR A 399 40.96 -7.69 -36.36
N SER A 400 40.37 -7.19 -37.45
CA SER A 400 41.12 -6.57 -38.56
C SER A 400 41.70 -5.22 -38.15
N GLU A 401 41.00 -4.53 -37.26
CA GLU A 401 41.34 -3.24 -36.69
C GLU A 401 40.79 -3.15 -35.27
N LEU A 402 41.29 -2.19 -34.49
CA LEU A 402 40.73 -1.89 -33.17
C LEU A 402 39.29 -1.36 -33.31
N PRO A 403 38.32 -1.77 -32.48
CA PRO A 403 36.94 -1.30 -32.58
C PRO A 403 36.81 0.23 -32.47
N GLN A 404 36.15 0.89 -33.43
CA GLN A 404 36.12 2.37 -33.50
C GLN A 404 34.86 3.02 -32.94
N SER A 405 33.71 2.34 -32.95
CA SER A 405 32.41 2.95 -32.59
C SER A 405 32.07 2.82 -31.11
N SER A 406 32.10 1.61 -30.58
CA SER A 406 31.88 1.33 -29.17
C SER A 406 32.46 -0.04 -28.80
N ILE A 407 32.76 -0.23 -27.52
CA ILE A 407 33.35 -1.47 -27.01
C ILE A 407 32.26 -2.34 -26.37
N SER A 408 32.06 -3.55 -26.89
CA SER A 408 31.15 -4.52 -26.27
C SER A 408 31.71 -5.03 -24.93
N LEU A 409 30.86 -5.61 -24.08
CA LEU A 409 31.31 -6.21 -22.82
C LEU A 409 32.49 -7.17 -23.03
N PHE A 410 32.38 -8.08 -24.00
CA PHE A 410 33.44 -9.06 -24.24
C PHE A 410 34.74 -8.37 -24.68
N ASP A 411 34.64 -7.43 -25.62
CA ASP A 411 35.80 -6.69 -26.12
C ASP A 411 36.46 -5.86 -25.03
N ALA A 412 35.69 -5.31 -24.07
CA ALA A 412 36.22 -4.55 -22.95
C ALA A 412 37.10 -5.42 -22.04
N TYR A 413 36.70 -6.66 -21.77
CA TYR A 413 37.53 -7.60 -20.98
C TYR A 413 38.74 -8.13 -21.78
N VAL A 414 38.60 -8.29 -23.11
CA VAL A 414 39.75 -8.62 -23.99
C VAL A 414 40.77 -7.48 -23.97
N LEU A 415 40.29 -6.23 -24.01
CA LEU A 415 41.11 -5.03 -23.94
C LEU A 415 41.83 -4.91 -22.59
N LEU A 416 41.10 -5.07 -21.48
CA LEU A 416 41.68 -5.11 -20.13
C LEU A 416 42.77 -6.20 -20.00
N LYS A 417 42.57 -7.35 -20.65
CA LYS A 417 43.58 -8.43 -20.65
C LYS A 417 44.79 -8.07 -21.49
N ALA A 418 44.61 -7.40 -22.63
CA ALA A 418 45.69 -6.96 -23.50
C ALA A 418 46.58 -5.87 -22.87
N ILE A 419 46.01 -5.01 -22.01
CA ILE A 419 46.76 -4.03 -21.22
C ILE A 419 47.23 -4.55 -19.85
N GLU A 420 47.03 -5.85 -19.58
CA GLU A 420 47.43 -6.52 -18.34
C GLU A 420 46.84 -5.88 -17.06
N ASP A 421 45.59 -5.39 -17.12
CA ASP A 421 44.91 -4.79 -15.97
C ASP A 421 44.79 -5.78 -14.81
N LYS A 422 44.98 -5.27 -13.58
CA LYS A 422 45.00 -6.07 -12.35
C LYS A 422 43.69 -6.81 -12.08
N LEU A 423 42.56 -6.33 -12.60
CA LEU A 423 41.26 -6.97 -12.48
C LEU A 423 41.28 -8.36 -13.11
N VAL A 424 41.89 -8.50 -14.28
CA VAL A 424 41.82 -9.71 -15.12
C VAL A 424 43.03 -10.62 -15.00
N LYS A 425 43.93 -10.36 -14.03
CA LYS A 425 45.19 -11.08 -13.84
C LYS A 425 45.01 -12.61 -13.80
N ASP A 426 43.90 -13.12 -13.26
CA ASP A 426 43.58 -14.56 -13.18
C ASP A 426 42.15 -14.88 -13.66
N ILE A 427 41.59 -14.03 -14.51
CA ILE A 427 40.26 -14.24 -15.11
C ILE A 427 40.44 -14.86 -16.49
N GLU A 428 39.86 -16.05 -16.68
CA GLU A 428 39.73 -16.63 -18.01
C GLU A 428 38.66 -15.88 -18.81
N LEU A 429 39.02 -15.33 -19.96
CA LEU A 429 38.08 -14.68 -20.88
C LEU A 429 36.92 -15.61 -21.29
N GLY A 430 37.11 -16.93 -21.21
CA GLY A 430 36.07 -17.90 -21.50
C GLY A 430 34.90 -17.88 -20.52
N LEU A 431 35.14 -17.45 -19.27
CA LEU A 431 34.06 -17.21 -18.31
C LEU A 431 33.18 -16.05 -18.78
N ILE A 432 33.78 -14.90 -19.12
CA ILE A 432 33.07 -13.72 -19.62
C ILE A 432 32.30 -14.05 -20.89
N TYR A 433 32.95 -14.73 -21.85
CA TYR A 433 32.32 -15.13 -23.09
C TYR A 433 31.06 -15.99 -22.89
N ARG A 434 31.12 -16.95 -21.95
CA ARG A 434 29.96 -17.79 -21.60
C ARG A 434 28.81 -16.96 -21.03
N LYS A 435 29.10 -15.96 -20.19
CA LYS A 435 28.06 -15.08 -19.61
C LYS A 435 27.40 -14.19 -20.66
N VAL A 436 28.17 -13.63 -21.58
CA VAL A 436 27.63 -12.89 -22.73
C VAL A 436 26.70 -13.78 -23.56
N LYS A 437 27.12 -15.01 -23.85
CA LYS A 437 26.27 -15.97 -24.57
C LYS A 437 25.00 -16.36 -23.82
N LEU A 438 25.10 -16.58 -22.51
CA LEU A 438 23.96 -16.94 -21.67
C LEU A 438 22.91 -15.82 -21.67
N ARG A 439 23.34 -14.56 -21.46
CA ARG A 439 22.47 -13.38 -21.57
C ARG A 439 21.83 -13.28 -22.94
N ASN A 440 22.56 -13.52 -24.02
CA ASN A 440 22.01 -13.46 -25.38
C ASN A 440 20.97 -14.56 -25.70
N LYS A 441 20.88 -15.62 -24.90
CA LYS A 441 19.80 -16.62 -25.02
C LYS A 441 18.48 -16.17 -24.39
N SER A 442 18.53 -15.23 -23.45
CA SER A 442 17.35 -14.74 -22.73
C SER A 442 16.36 -14.06 -23.66
N ILE A 443 15.07 -14.28 -23.39
CA ILE A 443 13.93 -13.61 -24.03
C ILE A 443 13.95 -12.09 -23.82
N PHE A 444 14.59 -11.60 -22.74
CA PHE A 444 14.71 -10.16 -22.44
C PHE A 444 15.96 -9.52 -23.08
N ALA A 445 16.68 -10.24 -23.94
CA ALA A 445 17.84 -9.73 -24.65
C ALA A 445 17.70 -9.93 -26.16
N HIS A 446 18.31 -10.98 -26.71
CA HIS A 446 18.33 -11.25 -28.15
C HIS A 446 17.88 -12.67 -28.50
N GLY A 447 17.47 -13.47 -27.51
CA GLY A 447 17.07 -14.85 -27.68
C GLY A 447 15.59 -15.07 -27.40
N PHE A 448 15.22 -16.34 -27.24
CA PHE A 448 13.84 -16.77 -26.96
C PHE A 448 13.74 -17.71 -25.74
N GLY A 449 14.84 -17.93 -25.02
CA GLY A 449 14.91 -18.82 -23.86
C GLY A 449 14.57 -18.11 -22.55
N ILE A 450 14.06 -18.87 -21.58
CA ILE A 450 13.89 -18.44 -20.19
C ILE A 450 15.06 -19.00 -19.39
N LEU A 451 15.67 -18.18 -18.54
CA LEU A 451 16.80 -18.58 -17.70
C LEU A 451 16.31 -19.04 -16.32
N MET A 452 16.98 -20.04 -15.77
CA MET A 452 16.59 -20.67 -14.49
C MET A 452 17.54 -20.30 -13.35
N GLU A 453 17.19 -20.72 -12.14
CA GLU A 453 18.01 -20.51 -10.94
C GLU A 453 19.46 -20.99 -11.11
N LYS A 454 19.67 -22.14 -11.75
CA LYS A 454 21.01 -22.67 -12.03
C LYS A 454 21.84 -21.71 -12.89
N ASP A 455 21.21 -21.08 -13.89
CA ASP A 455 21.87 -20.11 -14.77
C ASP A 455 22.25 -18.85 -13.98
N PHE A 456 21.35 -18.39 -13.09
CA PHE A 456 21.61 -17.27 -12.20
C PHE A 456 22.79 -17.58 -11.26
N ASN A 457 22.77 -18.72 -10.56
CA ASN A 457 23.83 -19.10 -9.61
C ASN A 457 25.19 -19.17 -10.29
N ASP A 458 25.28 -19.82 -11.46
CA ASP A 458 26.52 -19.85 -12.24
C ASP A 458 26.97 -18.44 -12.67
N PHE A 459 26.05 -17.58 -13.12
CA PHE A 459 26.35 -16.19 -13.48
C PHE A 459 26.83 -15.37 -12.28
N HIS A 460 26.10 -15.46 -11.17
CA HIS A 460 26.34 -14.74 -9.92
C HIS A 460 27.70 -15.06 -9.33
N GLU A 461 28.09 -16.33 -9.27
CA GLU A 461 29.42 -16.73 -8.78
C GLU A 461 30.55 -16.08 -9.60
N THR A 462 30.40 -16.00 -10.92
CA THR A 462 31.38 -15.33 -11.78
C THR A 462 31.43 -13.83 -11.51
N VAL A 463 30.27 -13.17 -11.42
CA VAL A 463 30.21 -11.73 -11.13
C VAL A 463 30.75 -11.41 -9.74
N LYS A 464 30.39 -12.21 -8.73
CA LYS A 464 30.85 -12.05 -7.36
C LYS A 464 32.38 -12.13 -7.28
N LYS A 465 33.01 -13.11 -7.94
CA LYS A 465 34.48 -13.23 -8.00
C LYS A 465 35.13 -11.96 -8.59
N ILE A 466 34.58 -11.45 -9.69
CA ILE A 466 35.10 -10.25 -10.37
C ILE A 466 34.87 -9.00 -9.53
N LEU A 467 33.70 -8.87 -8.91
CA LEU A 467 33.34 -7.76 -8.05
C LEU A 467 34.20 -7.73 -6.78
N ILE A 468 34.49 -8.87 -6.15
CA ILE A 468 35.44 -8.94 -5.02
C ILE A 468 36.81 -8.43 -5.45
N ARG A 469 37.32 -8.88 -6.60
CA ARG A 469 38.61 -8.41 -7.12
C ARG A 469 38.61 -6.92 -7.44
N PHE A 470 37.52 -6.41 -8.00
CA PHE A 470 37.32 -4.98 -8.22
C PHE A 470 37.34 -4.21 -6.89
N CYS A 471 36.64 -4.70 -5.87
CA CYS A 471 36.63 -4.13 -4.53
C CYS A 471 38.03 -4.12 -3.89
N GLU A 472 38.83 -5.18 -4.05
CA GLU A 472 40.23 -5.20 -3.58
C GLU A 472 41.07 -4.08 -4.22
N ILE A 473 40.94 -3.89 -5.54
CA ILE A 473 41.63 -2.83 -6.28
C ILE A 473 41.18 -1.44 -5.79
N GLU A 474 39.88 -1.28 -5.55
CA GLU A 474 39.28 -0.04 -5.07
C GLU A 474 39.39 0.16 -3.55
N ARG A 475 40.00 -0.77 -2.81
CA ARG A 475 40.11 -0.78 -1.34
C ARG A 475 38.75 -0.70 -0.63
N ILE A 476 37.80 -1.50 -1.09
CA ILE A 476 36.44 -1.62 -0.55
C ILE A 476 36.29 -2.97 0.15
N GLU A 477 35.74 -2.98 1.36
CA GLU A 477 35.37 -4.21 2.08
C GLU A 477 34.06 -4.77 1.53
N PHE A 478 34.14 -5.66 0.53
CA PHE A 478 32.97 -6.19 -0.19
C PHE A 478 31.85 -6.71 0.74
N GLU A 479 32.17 -7.58 1.70
CA GLU A 479 31.15 -8.19 2.57
C GLU A 479 30.45 -7.17 3.46
N LYS A 480 31.21 -6.21 4.00
CA LYS A 480 30.67 -5.12 4.84
C LYS A 480 29.75 -4.22 4.02
N VAL A 481 30.22 -3.75 2.86
CA VAL A 481 29.41 -2.89 1.99
C VAL A 481 28.18 -3.64 1.49
N CYS A 482 28.30 -4.88 1.05
CA CYS A 482 27.16 -5.66 0.60
C CYS A 482 26.09 -5.83 1.70
N LYS A 483 26.50 -5.99 2.97
CA LYS A 483 25.57 -6.03 4.10
C LYS A 483 24.83 -4.71 4.28
N ASP A 484 25.51 -3.58 4.11
CA ASP A 484 24.96 -2.25 4.32
C ASP A 484 23.95 -1.84 3.22
N TYR A 485 24.04 -2.42 2.03
CA TYR A 485 23.06 -2.26 0.94
C TYR A 485 21.87 -3.24 1.01
N LYS A 486 21.81 -4.13 2.01
CA LYS A 486 20.62 -4.97 2.22
C LYS A 486 19.52 -4.13 2.83
N PHE A 487 18.33 -4.18 2.22
CA PHE A 487 17.13 -3.54 2.76
C PHE A 487 16.75 -4.20 4.09
N VAL A 488 16.22 -3.40 5.01
CA VAL A 488 15.77 -3.93 6.30
C VAL A 488 14.57 -4.85 6.09
N LEU A 489 14.36 -5.76 7.05
CA LEU A 489 13.11 -6.50 7.18
C LEU A 489 12.31 -5.88 8.31
N LEU A 490 11.00 -5.78 8.12
CA LEU A 490 10.07 -5.35 9.14
C LEU A 490 9.71 -6.52 10.06
N GLU A 491 9.54 -6.23 11.34
CA GLU A 491 9.09 -7.14 12.40
C GLU A 491 7.57 -7.09 12.57
#